data_AF-A0A941YZR4-F1
#
_entry.id   AF-A0A941YZR4-F1
#
_cell.length_a   1.000
_cell.length_b   1.000
_cell.length_c   1.000
_cell.angle_alpha   90.00
_cell.angle_beta   90.00
_cell.angle_gamma   90.00
#
_symmetry.space_group_name_H-M   'P 1'
#
loop_
_entity.id
_entity.type
_entity.pdbx_description
1 polymer ?
#
loop_
_entity_poly.entity_id
_entity_poly.type
_entity_poly.pdbx_seq_one_letter_code
_entity_poly.pdbx_strand_id
1 'polypeptide(L)'
;MAHRRWKDILWAVQRPTPGIIGWMDWPTGVQFIDADLEGSGQWPAVMQDGSERSRQLMHTVSHETLHFLQLATMGFMYRWVCEHHRLLAACLSPLRAEIAAWLDDADPRKLLAIEGRIDPARRDTLGRHLARLDQRGPNRISVRHLLEAHALVAEQKIHWQGLDAAKLTPLLDHEAAGPEYRLAYDLTRTRLGERCAFRNFLLIASLALCAEDPPLAFDELLDALARRPTPEVDDDDAADTDQVVQAANQAVSAFIGTSASVLQADDRMRHPIYTRALAAINAACDRGWRAIDFFGDPHCNLASIADAAIRPTVFRPTGDDRFPVIVPKGMSDDQATDLLLLAVLASRVNPAAPRDAGAAEDARFAWLAEVGSRPVTLEVQPAQLHSADFAELAALDPGAVPAAMRRDLCRWWGRCALVFDIDDPGPVWLRADVRRFIARLAAAQPAFAVYLDPTPQADMFVVWFGALADPQALPGHALDLMHPSVVDRVMAAVQAIVTLADGLGLSARPAVQRLLTPYPRAQVEAMLAALP
;
A
#
# COMPACT_ATOMS: atom_id res chain seq x y z
N MET A 1 -42.76 21.92 3.08
CA MET A 1 -41.61 21.41 3.86
C MET A 1 -40.44 22.30 3.57
N ALA A 2 -39.68 22.75 4.58
CA ALA A 2 -38.47 23.53 4.32
C ALA A 2 -37.47 22.67 3.53
N HIS A 3 -36.81 23.23 2.51
CA HIS A 3 -35.77 22.52 1.77
C HIS A 3 -34.65 22.14 2.74
N ARG A 4 -34.51 20.83 3.02
CA ARG A 4 -33.50 20.30 3.95
C ARG A 4 -32.11 20.68 3.44
N ARG A 5 -31.42 21.57 4.15
CA ARG A 5 -30.07 22.03 3.80
C ARG A 5 -29.01 21.01 4.25
N TRP A 6 -29.14 19.78 3.77
CA TRP A 6 -28.25 18.66 4.11
C TRP A 6 -26.77 18.99 3.97
N LYS A 7 -26.40 19.78 2.94
CA LYS A 7 -25.06 20.30 2.72
C LYS A 7 -24.55 21.15 3.90
N ASP A 8 -25.34 22.07 4.46
CA ASP A 8 -24.94 22.98 5.54
C ASP A 8 -24.71 22.16 6.83
N ILE A 9 -25.54 21.13 7.02
CA ILE A 9 -25.51 20.22 8.16
C ILE A 9 -24.31 19.27 8.08
N LEU A 10 -24.14 18.58 6.94
CA LEU A 10 -23.00 17.68 6.70
C LEU A 10 -21.69 18.45 6.72
N TRP A 11 -21.63 19.64 6.12
CA TRP A 11 -20.48 20.54 6.25
C TRP A 11 -20.21 20.94 7.70
N ALA A 12 -21.23 21.13 8.55
CA ALA A 12 -21.03 21.45 9.96
C ALA A 12 -20.52 20.26 10.80
N VAL A 13 -20.86 19.01 10.46
CA VAL A 13 -20.48 17.81 11.25
C VAL A 13 -19.32 17.00 10.68
N GLN A 14 -19.06 17.08 9.36
CA GLN A 14 -17.98 16.39 8.64
C GLN A 14 -16.94 17.37 8.06
N ARG A 15 -16.90 18.64 8.50
CA ARG A 15 -16.06 19.68 7.89
C ARG A 15 -14.62 19.17 7.66
N PRO A 16 -14.13 19.10 6.42
CA PRO A 16 -12.78 18.66 6.17
C PRO A 16 -11.78 19.74 6.61
N THR A 17 -10.52 19.34 6.77
CA THR A 17 -9.39 20.24 7.06
C THR A 17 -9.33 21.37 6.01
N PRO A 18 -9.04 22.63 6.40
CA PRO A 18 -8.90 23.72 5.44
C PRO A 18 -7.89 23.39 4.34
N GLY A 19 -8.30 23.51 3.07
CA GLY A 19 -7.49 23.15 1.90
C GLY A 19 -7.99 21.91 1.15
N ILE A 20 -8.80 21.06 1.77
CA ILE A 20 -9.42 19.91 1.12
C ILE A 20 -10.56 20.38 0.19
N ILE A 21 -10.51 19.93 -1.06
CA ILE A 21 -11.39 20.33 -2.18
C ILE A 21 -12.41 19.24 -2.59
N GLY A 22 -12.29 18.05 -2.01
CA GLY A 22 -13.28 16.98 -2.04
C GLY A 22 -12.90 15.85 -1.08
N TRP A 23 -13.86 15.02 -0.66
CA TRP A 23 -13.62 13.83 0.17
C TRP A 23 -14.76 12.81 0.03
N MET A 24 -14.53 11.55 0.40
CA MET A 24 -15.59 10.53 0.46
C MET A 24 -15.84 10.01 1.89
N ASP A 25 -17.11 9.93 2.29
CA ASP A 25 -17.53 9.16 3.46
C ASP A 25 -17.64 7.67 3.08
N TRP A 26 -16.53 6.91 3.22
CA TRP A 26 -16.46 5.50 2.83
C TRP A 26 -17.61 4.63 3.38
N PRO A 27 -18.06 4.78 4.66
CA PRO A 27 -19.24 4.09 5.19
C PRO A 27 -20.55 4.20 4.41
N THR A 28 -20.76 5.30 3.69
CA THR A 28 -22.02 5.60 3.00
C THR A 28 -21.88 5.73 1.48
N GLY A 29 -20.65 5.91 0.98
CA GLY A 29 -20.35 6.18 -0.43
C GLY A 29 -20.73 7.60 -0.89
N VAL A 30 -20.94 8.51 0.05
CA VAL A 30 -21.26 9.92 -0.20
C VAL A 30 -19.95 10.68 -0.49
N GLN A 31 -19.80 11.17 -1.73
CA GLN A 31 -18.62 11.93 -2.19
C GLN A 31 -18.91 13.44 -2.25
N PHE A 32 -18.22 14.25 -1.47
CA PHE A 32 -18.33 15.70 -1.51
C PHE A 32 -17.25 16.28 -2.41
N ILE A 33 -17.63 17.16 -3.34
CA ILE A 33 -16.73 17.86 -4.28
C ILE A 33 -17.15 19.34 -4.30
N ASP A 34 -16.19 20.28 -4.42
CA ASP A 34 -16.48 21.71 -4.52
C ASP A 34 -17.32 22.01 -5.80
N ALA A 35 -18.54 22.51 -5.60
CA ALA A 35 -19.55 22.71 -6.63
C ALA A 35 -19.18 23.81 -7.63
N ASP A 36 -18.29 24.74 -7.25
CA ASP A 36 -17.74 25.76 -8.15
C ASP A 36 -17.11 25.12 -9.41
N LEU A 37 -16.79 23.82 -9.37
CA LEU A 37 -16.07 23.07 -10.39
C LEU A 37 -16.94 22.01 -11.10
N GLU A 38 -18.12 21.65 -10.55
CA GLU A 38 -18.99 20.58 -11.11
C GLU A 38 -20.16 21.10 -11.96
N GLY A 39 -20.40 22.42 -12.01
CA GLY A 39 -21.31 23.01 -12.99
C GLY A 39 -20.96 22.52 -14.40
N SER A 40 -21.92 21.98 -15.17
CA SER A 40 -21.66 20.98 -16.23
C SER A 40 -20.81 21.41 -17.44
N GLY A 41 -20.34 22.67 -17.50
CA GLY A 41 -19.34 23.13 -18.46
C GLY A 41 -17.92 23.28 -17.89
N GLN A 42 -17.74 23.18 -16.56
CA GLN A 42 -16.48 23.45 -15.88
C GLN A 42 -15.57 22.23 -15.79
N TRP A 43 -16.05 21.02 -15.49
CA TRP A 43 -15.15 19.85 -15.42
C TRP A 43 -14.29 19.63 -16.68
N PRO A 44 -14.82 19.70 -17.92
CA PRO A 44 -13.98 19.63 -19.12
C PRO A 44 -12.98 20.79 -19.23
N ALA A 45 -13.30 21.97 -18.70
CA ALA A 45 -12.41 23.12 -18.66
C ALA A 45 -11.32 22.96 -17.59
N VAL A 46 -11.63 22.45 -16.40
CA VAL A 46 -10.67 22.09 -15.34
C VAL A 46 -9.61 21.12 -15.85
N MET A 47 -10.04 20.07 -16.58
CA MET A 47 -9.15 19.11 -17.23
C MET A 47 -8.24 19.72 -18.32
N GLN A 48 -8.48 20.97 -18.74
CA GLN A 48 -7.76 21.68 -19.80
C GLN A 48 -7.04 22.96 -19.31
N ASP A 49 -7.44 23.50 -18.17
CA ASP A 49 -6.97 24.77 -17.59
C ASP A 49 -5.53 24.68 -17.05
N GLY A 50 -5.12 23.49 -16.57
CA GLY A 50 -3.73 23.21 -16.17
C GLY A 50 -3.22 23.99 -14.95
N SER A 51 -4.06 24.82 -14.31
CA SER A 51 -3.67 25.56 -13.11
C SER A 51 -3.43 24.65 -11.91
N GLU A 52 -2.70 25.16 -10.92
CA GLU A 52 -2.41 24.46 -9.66
C GLU A 52 -3.69 23.95 -8.97
N ARG A 53 -4.72 24.81 -8.89
CA ARG A 53 -6.02 24.47 -8.28
C ARG A 53 -6.73 23.35 -9.07
N SER A 54 -6.71 23.43 -10.40
CA SER A 54 -7.30 22.41 -11.26
C SER A 54 -6.57 21.07 -11.16
N ARG A 55 -5.23 21.08 -11.08
CA ARG A 55 -4.43 19.85 -10.86
C ARG A 55 -4.73 19.21 -9.51
N GLN A 56 -4.65 19.96 -8.41
CA GLN A 56 -4.97 19.45 -7.08
C GLN A 56 -6.38 18.82 -7.03
N LEU A 57 -7.36 19.40 -7.73
CA LEU A 57 -8.71 18.85 -7.83
C LEU A 57 -8.75 17.53 -8.61
N MET A 58 -8.11 17.46 -9.78
CA MET A 58 -8.04 16.23 -10.57
C MET A 58 -7.42 15.08 -9.76
N HIS A 59 -6.34 15.37 -9.03
CA HIS A 59 -5.71 14.44 -8.09
C HIS A 59 -6.70 13.98 -7.01
N THR A 60 -7.29 14.91 -6.25
CA THR A 60 -8.27 14.62 -5.17
C THR A 60 -9.44 13.77 -5.67
N VAL A 61 -10.06 14.15 -6.79
CA VAL A 61 -11.22 13.43 -7.37
C VAL A 61 -10.81 12.03 -7.85
N SER A 62 -9.59 11.86 -8.32
CA SER A 62 -9.06 10.55 -8.74
C SER A 62 -8.76 9.64 -7.55
N HIS A 63 -8.19 10.19 -6.49
CA HIS A 63 -7.94 9.48 -5.22
C HIS A 63 -9.24 8.91 -4.63
N GLU A 64 -10.25 9.76 -4.46
CA GLU A 64 -11.55 9.35 -3.91
C GLU A 64 -12.36 8.46 -4.86
N THR A 65 -12.16 8.62 -6.18
CA THR A 65 -12.63 7.68 -7.20
C THR A 65 -12.01 6.30 -7.02
N LEU A 66 -10.70 6.23 -6.77
CA LEU A 66 -10.00 4.96 -6.56
C LEU A 66 -10.46 4.27 -5.27
N HIS A 67 -10.68 5.01 -4.18
CA HIS A 67 -11.32 4.45 -2.97
C HIS A 67 -12.74 3.92 -3.25
N PHE A 68 -13.55 4.67 -4.00
CA PHE A 68 -14.90 4.22 -4.35
C PHE A 68 -14.86 2.91 -5.15
N LEU A 69 -13.92 2.80 -6.09
CA LEU A 69 -13.70 1.58 -6.87
C LEU A 69 -13.16 0.44 -5.99
N GLN A 70 -12.19 0.68 -5.12
CA GLN A 70 -11.69 -0.32 -4.14
C GLN A 70 -12.86 -0.91 -3.32
N LEU A 71 -13.75 -0.05 -2.79
CA LEU A 71 -14.94 -0.44 -2.02
C LEU A 71 -16.01 -1.12 -2.88
N ALA A 72 -16.09 -0.81 -4.18
CA ALA A 72 -17.04 -1.40 -5.12
C ALA A 72 -16.57 -2.74 -5.71
N THR A 73 -15.27 -2.97 -5.90
CA THR A 73 -14.73 -4.13 -6.65
C THR A 73 -13.93 -5.14 -5.84
N MET A 74 -13.28 -4.74 -4.74
CA MET A 74 -12.41 -5.63 -3.97
C MET A 74 -13.19 -6.32 -2.84
N GLY A 75 -13.13 -7.66 -2.77
CA GLY A 75 -13.98 -8.45 -1.90
C GLY A 75 -13.86 -8.11 -0.41
N PHE A 76 -12.65 -7.82 0.09
CA PHE A 76 -12.47 -7.45 1.49
C PHE A 76 -13.16 -6.13 1.80
N MET A 77 -12.93 -5.12 0.96
CA MET A 77 -13.46 -3.76 1.15
C MET A 77 -14.96 -3.70 0.99
N TYR A 78 -15.52 -4.44 0.02
CA TYR A 78 -16.95 -4.57 -0.17
C TYR A 78 -17.63 -5.27 1.02
N ARG A 79 -17.04 -6.37 1.52
CA ARG A 79 -17.52 -7.03 2.75
C ARG A 79 -17.43 -6.10 3.96
N TRP A 80 -16.32 -5.36 4.09
CA TRP A 80 -16.09 -4.43 5.18
C TRP A 80 -17.11 -3.28 5.17
N VAL A 81 -17.39 -2.68 4.02
CA VAL A 81 -18.32 -1.54 3.92
C VAL A 81 -19.79 -1.95 4.06
N CYS A 82 -20.18 -3.12 3.54
CA CYS A 82 -21.52 -3.66 3.77
C CYS A 82 -21.78 -3.91 5.26
N GLU A 83 -20.81 -4.51 5.97
CA GLU A 83 -20.89 -4.73 7.42
C GLU A 83 -20.86 -3.40 8.20
N HIS A 84 -20.02 -2.45 7.79
CA HIS A 84 -19.96 -1.12 8.42
C HIS A 84 -21.31 -0.39 8.32
N HIS A 85 -21.90 -0.35 7.12
CA HIS A 85 -23.24 0.20 6.89
C HIS A 85 -24.31 -0.51 7.74
N ARG A 86 -24.26 -1.85 7.85
CA ARG A 86 -25.18 -2.62 8.71
C ARG A 86 -25.06 -2.24 10.19
N LEU A 87 -23.83 -2.05 10.68
CA LEU A 87 -23.57 -1.63 12.07
C LEU A 87 -24.03 -0.18 12.32
N LEU A 88 -23.80 0.74 11.38
CA LEU A 88 -24.32 2.10 11.45
C LEU A 88 -25.85 2.14 11.41
N ALA A 89 -26.50 1.36 10.54
CA ALA A 89 -27.95 1.25 10.48
C ALA A 89 -28.56 0.73 11.79
N ALA A 90 -27.89 -0.22 12.45
CA ALA A 90 -28.27 -0.67 13.78
C ALA A 90 -28.09 0.43 14.86
N CYS A 91 -27.11 1.32 14.72
CA CYS A 91 -26.97 2.49 15.59
C CYS A 91 -28.03 3.58 15.30
N LEU A 92 -28.38 3.79 14.02
CA LEU A 92 -29.34 4.80 13.58
C LEU A 92 -30.78 4.45 13.93
N SER A 93 -31.19 3.19 13.76
CA SER A 93 -32.58 2.76 13.92
C SER A 93 -33.30 3.31 15.18
N PRO A 94 -32.74 3.22 16.40
CA PRO A 94 -33.39 3.79 17.61
C PRO A 94 -33.33 5.33 17.72
N LEU A 95 -32.48 6.00 16.94
CA LEU A 95 -32.24 7.45 16.99
C LEU A 95 -32.79 8.19 15.75
N ARG A 96 -33.31 7.47 14.74
CA ARG A 96 -33.70 8.00 13.42
C ARG A 96 -34.61 9.22 13.50
N ALA A 97 -35.65 9.16 14.33
CA ALA A 97 -36.60 10.26 14.50
C ALA A 97 -35.98 11.50 15.19
N GLU A 98 -35.01 11.28 16.08
CA GLU A 98 -34.35 12.35 16.84
C GLU A 98 -33.30 13.06 16.02
N ILE A 99 -32.52 12.30 15.23
CA ILE A 99 -31.59 12.89 14.25
C ILE A 99 -32.42 13.63 13.19
N ALA A 100 -33.51 13.05 12.67
CA ALA A 100 -34.38 13.74 11.73
C ALA A 100 -34.94 15.06 12.27
N ALA A 101 -35.43 15.08 13.53
CA ALA A 101 -35.90 16.30 14.18
C ALA A 101 -34.77 17.29 14.51
N TRP A 102 -33.53 16.83 14.71
CA TRP A 102 -32.36 17.68 14.84
C TRP A 102 -32.01 18.40 13.53
N LEU A 103 -32.21 17.77 12.36
CA LEU A 103 -31.97 18.44 11.07
C LEU A 103 -32.89 19.65 10.85
N ASP A 104 -34.10 19.61 11.41
CA ASP A 104 -35.06 20.70 11.35
C ASP A 104 -34.70 21.87 12.30
N ASP A 105 -33.85 21.63 13.32
CA ASP A 105 -33.33 22.63 14.27
C ASP A 105 -31.96 22.22 14.85
N ALA A 106 -30.92 22.49 14.04
CA ALA A 106 -29.57 21.92 14.11
C ALA A 106 -28.67 22.49 15.25
N ASP A 107 -29.16 22.50 16.48
CA ASP A 107 -28.38 22.83 17.68
C ASP A 107 -27.31 21.76 17.98
N PRO A 108 -26.00 22.09 18.02
CA PRO A 108 -24.94 21.14 18.36
C PRO A 108 -25.12 20.42 19.69
N ARG A 109 -25.81 21.03 20.67
CA ARG A 109 -26.07 20.42 21.99
C ARG A 109 -27.02 19.23 21.90
N LYS A 110 -27.98 19.26 20.98
CA LYS A 110 -28.90 18.14 20.74
C LYS A 110 -28.19 16.97 20.08
N LEU A 111 -27.27 17.24 19.14
CA LEU A 111 -26.46 16.19 18.51
C LEU A 111 -25.60 15.45 19.54
N LEU A 112 -24.94 16.19 20.45
CA LEU A 112 -24.21 15.60 21.59
C LEU A 112 -25.10 14.76 22.52
N ALA A 113 -26.35 15.18 22.73
CA ALA A 113 -27.31 14.39 23.52
C ALA A 113 -27.73 13.09 22.81
N ILE A 114 -27.87 13.12 21.48
CA ILE A 114 -28.13 11.93 20.65
C ILE A 114 -26.92 10.96 20.70
N GLU A 115 -25.69 11.48 20.60
CA GLU A 115 -24.45 10.70 20.72
C GLU A 115 -24.31 9.98 22.08
N GLY A 116 -24.74 10.63 23.15
CA GLY A 116 -24.75 10.07 24.50
C GLY A 116 -25.77 8.93 24.68
N ARG A 117 -26.72 8.79 23.74
CA ARG A 117 -27.76 7.74 23.74
C ARG A 117 -27.46 6.56 22.81
N ILE A 118 -26.34 6.60 22.11
CA ILE A 118 -25.85 5.45 21.34
C ILE A 118 -25.43 4.36 22.31
N ASP A 119 -26.02 3.17 22.15
CA ASP A 119 -25.69 1.94 22.88
C ASP A 119 -24.16 1.70 22.88
N PRO A 120 -23.49 1.72 24.05
CA PRO A 120 -22.05 1.52 24.15
C PRO A 120 -21.58 0.23 23.48
N ALA A 121 -22.34 -0.87 23.57
CA ALA A 121 -21.96 -2.14 22.96
C ALA A 121 -21.96 -2.06 21.40
N ARG A 122 -22.82 -1.22 20.83
CA ARG A 122 -22.83 -0.94 19.37
C ARG A 122 -21.68 -0.04 18.96
N ARG A 123 -21.41 1.03 19.73
CA ARG A 123 -20.24 1.92 19.52
C ARG A 123 -18.93 1.11 19.58
N ASP A 124 -18.76 0.24 20.57
CA ASP A 124 -17.58 -0.61 20.71
C ASP A 124 -17.44 -1.61 19.56
N THR A 125 -18.56 -2.15 19.07
CA THR A 125 -18.57 -3.06 17.91
C THR A 125 -18.19 -2.35 16.62
N LEU A 126 -18.72 -1.14 16.40
CA LEU A 126 -18.33 -0.28 15.28
C LEU A 126 -16.84 0.08 15.35
N GLY A 127 -16.34 0.43 16.54
CA GLY A 127 -14.93 0.76 16.76
C GLY A 127 -13.99 -0.42 16.48
N ARG A 128 -14.34 -1.64 16.94
CA ARG A 128 -13.60 -2.86 16.57
C ARG A 128 -13.61 -3.14 15.08
N HIS A 129 -14.73 -2.88 14.39
CA HIS A 129 -14.83 -3.08 12.94
C HIS A 129 -14.02 -2.05 12.14
N LEU A 130 -13.98 -0.80 12.60
CA LEU A 130 -13.09 0.24 12.05
C LEU A 130 -11.62 -0.10 12.24
N ALA A 131 -11.22 -0.53 13.44
CA ALA A 131 -9.84 -0.91 13.76
C ALA A 131 -9.28 -2.06 12.89
N ARG A 132 -10.13 -2.79 12.16
CA ARG A 132 -9.69 -3.77 11.15
C ARG A 132 -8.94 -3.13 9.98
N LEU A 133 -9.21 -1.86 9.66
CA LEU A 133 -8.44 -1.15 8.63
C LEU A 133 -7.00 -0.92 9.07
N ASP A 134 -6.81 -0.71 10.38
CA ASP A 134 -5.52 -0.44 11.01
C ASP A 134 -4.87 -1.72 11.57
N GLN A 135 -5.51 -2.90 11.38
CA GLN A 135 -4.93 -4.20 11.72
C GLN A 135 -3.71 -4.45 10.83
N ARG A 136 -2.58 -4.70 11.48
CA ARG A 136 -1.26 -4.82 10.85
C ARG A 136 -0.90 -6.28 10.57
N GLY A 137 -0.45 -6.55 9.35
CA GLY A 137 0.11 -7.83 8.93
C GLY A 137 1.55 -8.04 9.41
N PRO A 138 2.22 -9.11 8.93
CA PRO A 138 3.58 -9.46 9.36
C PRO A 138 4.58 -8.30 9.21
N ASN A 139 4.56 -7.58 8.07
CA ASN A 139 5.41 -6.40 7.84
C ASN A 139 4.85 -5.06 8.32
N ARG A 140 3.86 -5.06 9.21
CA ARG A 140 3.23 -3.84 9.75
C ARG A 140 2.54 -2.94 8.73
N ILE A 141 2.41 -3.39 7.49
CA ILE A 141 1.42 -2.91 6.53
C ILE A 141 0.03 -3.19 7.10
N SER A 142 -0.86 -2.21 7.04
CA SER A 142 -2.27 -2.33 7.41
C SER A 142 -3.14 -2.35 6.15
N VAL A 143 -4.43 -2.64 6.28
CA VAL A 143 -5.35 -2.49 5.13
C VAL A 143 -5.38 -1.04 4.67
N ARG A 144 -5.32 -0.06 5.61
CA ARG A 144 -5.19 1.37 5.27
C ARG A 144 -3.96 1.64 4.41
N HIS A 145 -2.79 1.13 4.77
CA HIS A 145 -1.57 1.34 3.97
C HIS A 145 -1.69 0.77 2.55
N LEU A 146 -2.45 -0.31 2.36
CA LEU A 146 -2.75 -0.82 1.02
C LEU A 146 -3.70 0.11 0.25
N LEU A 147 -4.74 0.63 0.90
CA LEU A 147 -5.75 1.51 0.27
C LEU A 147 -5.17 2.86 -0.15
N GLU A 148 -4.55 3.57 0.79
CA GLU A 148 -4.01 4.93 0.61
C GLU A 148 -2.86 4.92 -0.42
N ALA A 149 -1.92 3.97 -0.29
CA ALA A 149 -0.81 3.88 -1.24
C ALA A 149 -1.24 3.40 -2.63
N HIS A 150 -2.21 2.48 -2.74
CA HIS A 150 -2.79 2.13 -4.03
C HIS A 150 -3.49 3.33 -4.67
N ALA A 151 -4.28 4.10 -3.90
CA ALA A 151 -4.96 5.28 -4.41
C ALA A 151 -3.95 6.34 -4.88
N LEU A 152 -2.93 6.67 -4.07
CA LEU A 152 -1.90 7.64 -4.43
C LEU A 152 -1.09 7.19 -5.66
N VAL A 153 -0.58 5.95 -5.72
CA VAL A 153 0.24 5.52 -6.87
C VAL A 153 -0.58 5.47 -8.17
N ALA A 154 -1.85 5.07 -8.11
CA ALA A 154 -2.71 5.08 -9.29
C ALA A 154 -3.06 6.51 -9.73
N GLU A 155 -3.36 7.40 -8.79
CA GLU A 155 -3.54 8.85 -9.03
C GLU A 155 -2.32 9.47 -9.72
N GLN A 156 -1.11 9.26 -9.18
CA GLN A 156 0.11 9.81 -9.77
C GLN A 156 0.35 9.26 -11.18
N LYS A 157 0.13 7.94 -11.42
CA LYS A 157 0.14 7.38 -12.78
C LYS A 157 -0.86 8.10 -13.69
N ILE A 158 -2.14 8.21 -13.31
CA ILE A 158 -3.18 8.82 -14.16
C ILE A 158 -2.78 10.23 -14.65
N HIS A 159 -2.23 11.08 -13.78
CA HIS A 159 -1.99 12.50 -14.09
C HIS A 159 -0.61 12.83 -14.63
N TRP A 160 0.42 12.04 -14.33
CA TRP A 160 1.79 12.31 -14.80
C TRP A 160 2.11 11.57 -16.11
N GLN A 161 2.08 12.32 -17.22
CA GLN A 161 2.54 11.83 -18.52
C GLN A 161 4.05 11.53 -18.50
N GLY A 162 4.44 10.35 -18.96
CA GLY A 162 5.84 9.91 -18.98
C GLY A 162 6.44 9.71 -17.58
N LEU A 163 5.59 9.43 -16.58
CA LEU A 163 6.03 8.87 -15.30
C LEU A 163 6.65 7.49 -15.54
N ASP A 164 7.78 7.23 -14.90
CA ASP A 164 8.49 5.95 -14.95
C ASP A 164 8.92 5.55 -13.53
N ALA A 165 9.49 4.35 -13.40
CA ALA A 165 9.95 3.82 -12.13
C ALA A 165 10.94 4.73 -11.37
N ALA A 166 11.79 5.49 -12.09
CA ALA A 166 12.80 6.38 -11.49
C ALA A 166 12.22 7.75 -11.08
N LYS A 167 11.09 8.16 -11.67
CA LYS A 167 10.39 9.41 -11.35
C LYS A 167 9.34 9.26 -10.24
N LEU A 168 8.73 8.08 -10.07
CA LEU A 168 7.69 7.89 -9.06
C LEU A 168 8.22 8.05 -7.62
N THR A 169 9.38 7.50 -7.26
CA THR A 169 9.89 7.62 -5.88
C THR A 169 10.14 9.08 -5.48
N PRO A 170 10.87 9.91 -6.26
CA PRO A 170 11.03 11.35 -5.95
C PRO A 170 9.72 12.14 -5.92
N LEU A 171 8.72 11.73 -6.70
CA LEU A 171 7.38 12.35 -6.66
C LEU A 171 6.66 12.04 -5.34
N LEU A 172 6.71 10.78 -4.89
CA LEU A 172 6.17 10.36 -3.60
C LEU A 172 6.94 10.95 -2.40
N ASP A 173 8.22 11.33 -2.56
CA ASP A 173 9.00 12.06 -1.54
C ASP A 173 8.48 13.49 -1.31
N HIS A 174 7.72 14.04 -2.26
CA HIS A 174 7.17 15.40 -2.20
C HIS A 174 5.64 15.45 -1.99
N GLU A 175 4.90 14.53 -2.60
CA GLU A 175 3.43 14.53 -2.60
C GLU A 175 2.78 13.71 -1.47
N ALA A 176 3.50 12.73 -0.88
CA ALA A 176 2.92 11.89 0.16
C ALA A 176 2.78 12.65 1.49
N ALA A 177 1.54 12.87 1.95
CA ALA A 177 1.23 13.60 3.19
C ALA A 177 1.74 12.91 4.48
N GLY A 178 2.01 11.61 4.42
CA GLY A 178 2.53 10.80 5.53
C GLY A 178 2.96 9.40 5.07
N PRO A 179 3.65 8.61 5.92
CA PRO A 179 4.11 7.27 5.58
C PRO A 179 2.99 6.33 5.12
N GLU A 180 1.79 6.46 5.68
CA GLU A 180 0.61 5.65 5.36
C GLU A 180 0.25 5.65 3.87
N TYR A 181 0.56 6.73 3.16
CA TYR A 181 0.33 6.91 1.72
C TYR A 181 1.37 6.22 0.82
N ARG A 182 2.43 5.63 1.37
CA ARG A 182 3.52 5.04 0.56
C ARG A 182 4.18 3.79 1.12
N LEU A 183 4.04 3.48 2.41
CA LEU A 183 4.70 2.35 3.07
C LEU A 183 4.50 1.00 2.35
N ALA A 184 3.32 0.73 1.79
CA ALA A 184 3.08 -0.49 1.01
C ALA A 184 3.85 -0.49 -0.33
N TYR A 185 3.91 0.64 -1.02
CA TYR A 185 4.70 0.80 -2.24
C TYR A 185 6.20 0.67 -1.94
N ASP A 186 6.71 1.36 -0.91
CA ASP A 186 8.13 1.29 -0.54
C ASP A 186 8.52 -0.12 -0.05
N LEU A 187 7.64 -0.87 0.62
CA LEU A 187 7.89 -2.27 0.93
C LEU A 187 7.96 -3.14 -0.34
N THR A 188 7.05 -2.93 -1.29
CA THR A 188 7.06 -3.62 -2.60
C THR A 188 8.37 -3.34 -3.33
N ARG A 189 8.78 -2.08 -3.37
CA ARG A 189 10.05 -1.61 -3.95
C ARG A 189 11.28 -2.17 -3.24
N THR A 190 11.20 -2.33 -1.92
CA THR A 190 12.24 -2.96 -1.09
C THR A 190 12.32 -4.47 -1.27
N ARG A 191 11.25 -5.15 -1.73
CA ARG A 191 11.26 -6.61 -1.97
C ARG A 191 11.46 -7.02 -3.42
N LEU A 192 10.93 -6.27 -4.38
CA LEU A 192 10.91 -6.59 -5.82
C LEU A 192 11.81 -5.70 -6.68
N GLY A 193 12.36 -4.63 -6.10
CA GLY A 193 13.10 -3.61 -6.85
C GLY A 193 12.20 -2.57 -7.52
N GLU A 194 12.83 -1.51 -8.02
CA GLU A 194 12.18 -0.27 -8.47
C GLU A 194 11.24 -0.46 -9.67
N ARG A 195 11.74 -1.08 -10.75
CA ARG A 195 10.94 -1.38 -11.95
C ARG A 195 9.77 -2.32 -11.64
N CYS A 196 10.01 -3.44 -10.96
CA CYS A 196 8.94 -4.41 -10.68
C CYS A 196 7.86 -3.81 -9.77
N ALA A 197 8.23 -2.98 -8.78
CA ALA A 197 7.24 -2.26 -7.97
C ALA A 197 6.44 -1.24 -8.78
N PHE A 198 7.08 -0.44 -9.65
CA PHE A 198 6.38 0.50 -10.53
C PHE A 198 5.37 -0.20 -11.47
N ARG A 199 5.77 -1.33 -12.05
CA ARG A 199 4.95 -2.12 -12.96
C ARG A 199 3.77 -2.79 -12.23
N ASN A 200 4.03 -3.46 -11.10
CA ASN A 200 3.11 -4.45 -10.54
C ASN A 200 2.40 -4.06 -9.23
N PHE A 201 2.79 -2.98 -8.53
CA PHE A 201 2.25 -2.66 -7.20
C PHE A 201 0.72 -2.53 -7.14
N LEU A 202 0.09 -1.84 -8.11
CA LEU A 202 -1.35 -1.61 -8.10
C LEU A 202 -2.14 -2.93 -8.19
N LEU A 203 -1.69 -3.86 -9.04
CA LEU A 203 -2.27 -5.18 -9.18
C LEU A 203 -2.00 -6.05 -7.94
N ILE A 204 -0.81 -5.99 -7.36
CA ILE A 204 -0.44 -6.70 -6.12
C ILE A 204 -1.36 -6.26 -4.96
N ALA A 205 -1.52 -4.95 -4.75
CA ALA A 205 -2.39 -4.41 -3.70
C ALA A 205 -3.89 -4.70 -3.99
N SER A 206 -4.33 -4.62 -5.25
CA SER A 206 -5.70 -4.99 -5.64
C SER A 206 -6.04 -6.46 -5.34
N LEU A 207 -5.12 -7.38 -5.66
CA LEU A 207 -5.30 -8.80 -5.37
C LEU A 207 -5.25 -9.07 -3.85
N ALA A 208 -4.35 -8.42 -3.11
CA ALA A 208 -4.33 -8.51 -1.65
C ALA A 208 -5.68 -8.08 -1.03
N LEU A 209 -6.30 -7.00 -1.53
CA LEU A 209 -7.63 -6.54 -1.10
C LEU A 209 -8.79 -7.48 -1.52
N CYS A 210 -8.51 -8.54 -2.28
CA CYS A 210 -9.45 -9.63 -2.60
C CYS A 210 -9.26 -10.88 -1.69
N ALA A 211 -8.38 -10.82 -0.70
CA ALA A 211 -8.16 -11.87 0.29
C ALA A 211 -8.89 -11.61 1.62
N GLU A 212 -9.01 -12.65 2.46
CA GLU A 212 -9.65 -12.55 3.78
C GLU A 212 -8.82 -11.73 4.79
N ASP A 213 -7.49 -11.80 4.69
CA ASP A 213 -6.50 -10.98 5.41
C ASP A 213 -5.59 -10.28 4.37
N PRO A 214 -5.90 -9.04 3.95
CA PRO A 214 -5.13 -8.35 2.91
C PRO A 214 -3.67 -8.07 3.28
N PRO A 215 -3.32 -7.63 4.50
CA PRO A 215 -1.92 -7.46 4.89
C PRO A 215 -1.10 -8.74 4.82
N LEU A 216 -1.67 -9.88 5.22
CA LEU A 216 -1.01 -11.17 5.04
C LEU A 216 -0.85 -11.50 3.55
N ALA A 217 -1.95 -11.48 2.78
CA ALA A 217 -1.98 -11.80 1.35
C ALA A 217 -0.98 -10.97 0.52
N PHE A 218 -0.79 -9.70 0.90
CA PHE A 218 0.21 -8.82 0.31
C PHE A 218 1.64 -9.35 0.53
N ASP A 219 2.00 -9.69 1.78
CA ASP A 219 3.30 -10.30 2.09
C ASP A 219 3.47 -11.66 1.37
N GLU A 220 2.42 -12.50 1.30
CA GLU A 220 2.48 -13.79 0.58
C GLU A 220 2.80 -13.60 -0.92
N LEU A 221 2.19 -12.59 -1.54
CA LEU A 221 2.35 -12.27 -2.96
C LEU A 221 3.71 -11.62 -3.26
N LEU A 222 4.19 -10.72 -2.40
CA LEU A 222 5.55 -10.17 -2.53
C LEU A 222 6.61 -11.29 -2.43
N ASP A 223 6.52 -12.18 -1.44
CA ASP A 223 7.44 -13.30 -1.30
C ASP A 223 7.34 -14.29 -2.48
N ALA A 224 6.16 -14.45 -3.09
CA ALA A 224 5.97 -15.30 -4.27
C ALA A 224 6.59 -14.71 -5.54
N LEU A 225 6.48 -13.40 -5.73
CA LEU A 225 7.07 -12.70 -6.88
C LEU A 225 8.59 -12.55 -6.73
N ALA A 226 9.10 -12.24 -5.54
CA ALA A 226 10.53 -12.06 -5.28
C ALA A 226 11.38 -13.33 -5.51
N ARG A 227 10.75 -14.51 -5.49
CA ARG A 227 11.39 -15.81 -5.77
C ARG A 227 11.37 -16.22 -7.24
N ARG A 228 10.72 -15.44 -8.12
CA ARG A 228 10.69 -15.72 -9.56
C ARG A 228 11.86 -15.02 -10.27
N PRO A 229 12.40 -15.60 -11.36
CA PRO A 229 13.25 -14.85 -12.27
C PRO A 229 12.43 -13.70 -12.87
N THR A 230 12.83 -12.46 -12.61
CA THR A 230 12.32 -11.30 -13.35
C THR A 230 12.66 -11.50 -14.82
N PRO A 231 11.69 -11.37 -15.76
CA PRO A 231 11.96 -11.56 -17.18
C PRO A 231 13.07 -10.62 -17.67
N GLU A 232 13.94 -11.13 -18.55
CA GLU A 232 14.97 -10.32 -19.21
C GLU A 232 14.31 -9.31 -20.15
N VAL A 233 14.37 -8.04 -19.76
CA VAL A 233 14.17 -6.85 -20.62
C VAL A 233 12.93 -6.92 -21.54
N ASP A 234 11.75 -6.75 -20.95
CA ASP A 234 10.77 -5.86 -21.59
C ASP A 234 11.08 -4.43 -21.14
N ASP A 235 11.24 -3.52 -22.11
CA ASP A 235 11.38 -2.08 -21.89
C ASP A 235 10.03 -1.38 -21.67
N ASP A 236 8.94 -2.14 -21.56
CA ASP A 236 7.60 -1.64 -21.25
C ASP A 236 7.35 -1.63 -19.72
N ASP A 237 6.80 -0.51 -19.23
CA ASP A 237 6.38 -0.32 -17.83
C ASP A 237 4.97 -0.89 -17.55
N ALA A 238 4.37 -1.60 -18.52
CA ALA A 238 3.11 -2.34 -18.35
C ALA A 238 3.18 -3.44 -17.28
N ALA A 239 2.07 -3.68 -16.57
CA ALA A 239 1.98 -4.69 -15.51
C ALA A 239 2.03 -6.13 -16.04
N ASP A 240 2.81 -7.01 -15.39
CA ASP A 240 2.95 -8.45 -15.68
C ASP A 240 1.71 -9.25 -15.24
N THR A 241 0.54 -8.88 -15.76
CA THR A 241 -0.78 -9.25 -15.22
C THR A 241 -0.92 -10.76 -15.01
N ASP A 242 -0.59 -11.56 -16.02
CA ASP A 242 -0.68 -13.03 -15.94
C ASP A 242 0.27 -13.62 -14.89
N GLN A 243 1.49 -13.09 -14.78
CA GLN A 243 2.47 -13.56 -13.79
C GLN A 243 2.00 -13.25 -12.37
N VAL A 244 1.53 -12.03 -12.11
CA VAL A 244 1.06 -11.58 -10.80
C VAL A 244 -0.19 -12.35 -10.38
N VAL A 245 -1.15 -12.56 -11.30
CA VAL A 245 -2.35 -13.40 -11.05
C VAL A 245 -1.96 -14.86 -10.79
N GLN A 246 -0.99 -15.41 -11.53
CA GLN A 246 -0.51 -16.77 -11.27
C GLN A 246 0.20 -16.89 -9.91
N ALA A 247 0.99 -15.88 -9.52
CA ALA A 247 1.66 -15.85 -8.21
C ALA A 247 0.63 -15.79 -7.07
N ALA A 248 -0.37 -14.93 -7.21
CA ALA A 248 -1.53 -14.84 -6.32
C ALA A 248 -2.20 -16.22 -6.16
N ASN A 249 -2.67 -16.81 -7.26
CA ASN A 249 -3.39 -18.11 -7.25
C ASN A 249 -2.57 -19.28 -6.66
N GLN A 250 -1.24 -19.17 -6.61
CA GLN A 250 -0.36 -20.20 -6.05
C GLN A 250 -0.01 -19.96 -4.58
N ALA A 251 0.08 -18.69 -4.15
CA ALA A 251 0.65 -18.31 -2.86
C ALA A 251 -0.38 -17.84 -1.83
N VAL A 252 -1.48 -17.22 -2.26
CA VAL A 252 -2.50 -16.65 -1.37
C VAL A 252 -3.58 -17.69 -1.10
N SER A 253 -3.64 -18.15 0.15
CA SER A 253 -4.47 -19.30 0.53
C SER A 253 -5.96 -18.97 0.76
N ALA A 254 -6.28 -17.71 1.07
CA ALA A 254 -7.60 -17.28 1.54
C ALA A 254 -8.23 -16.21 0.63
N PHE A 255 -8.35 -16.47 -0.68
CA PHE A 255 -9.09 -15.60 -1.58
C PHE A 255 -10.60 -15.65 -1.33
N ILE A 256 -11.18 -14.47 -1.08
CA ILE A 256 -12.63 -14.25 -1.10
C ILE A 256 -13.12 -13.68 -2.44
N GLY A 257 -12.19 -13.28 -3.31
CA GLY A 257 -12.44 -12.83 -4.68
C GLY A 257 -12.86 -11.36 -4.74
N THR A 258 -13.55 -11.01 -5.83
CA THR A 258 -14.09 -9.66 -6.03
C THR A 258 -15.40 -9.47 -5.25
N SER A 259 -15.92 -8.24 -5.22
CA SER A 259 -17.26 -7.96 -4.68
C SER A 259 -18.37 -8.80 -5.32
N ALA A 260 -18.20 -9.21 -6.59
CA ALA A 260 -19.14 -10.10 -7.25
C ALA A 260 -19.12 -11.51 -6.62
N SER A 261 -17.92 -12.04 -6.33
CA SER A 261 -17.74 -13.31 -5.59
C SER A 261 -18.36 -13.23 -4.20
N VAL A 262 -18.13 -12.13 -3.47
CA VAL A 262 -18.71 -11.91 -2.13
C VAL A 262 -20.24 -11.85 -2.16
N LEU A 263 -20.82 -11.10 -3.11
CA LEU A 263 -22.28 -10.99 -3.26
C LEU A 263 -22.93 -12.30 -3.74
N GLN A 264 -22.21 -13.13 -4.48
CA GLN A 264 -22.64 -14.47 -4.88
C GLN A 264 -22.61 -15.46 -3.70
N ALA A 265 -21.64 -15.31 -2.78
CA ALA A 265 -21.49 -16.16 -1.60
C ALA A 265 -22.45 -15.78 -0.45
N ASP A 266 -22.76 -14.50 -0.27
CA ASP A 266 -23.75 -14.01 0.70
C ASP A 266 -24.60 -12.89 0.10
N ASP A 267 -25.84 -13.23 -0.29
CA ASP A 267 -26.77 -12.31 -0.94
C ASP A 267 -27.27 -11.17 -0.03
N ARG A 268 -26.97 -11.25 1.27
CA ARG A 268 -27.25 -10.21 2.28
C ARG A 268 -26.18 -9.12 2.30
N MET A 269 -25.01 -9.34 1.72
CA MET A 269 -23.92 -8.36 1.61
C MET A 269 -24.26 -7.31 0.55
N ARG A 270 -25.18 -6.40 0.90
CA ARG A 270 -25.68 -5.34 0.01
C ARG A 270 -25.53 -3.96 0.66
N HIS A 271 -25.00 -3.04 -0.13
CA HIS A 271 -24.87 -1.62 0.20
C HIS A 271 -25.65 -0.77 -0.82
N PRO A 272 -26.46 0.21 -0.40
CA PRO A 272 -27.33 0.99 -1.30
C PRO A 272 -26.62 1.66 -2.48
N ILE A 273 -25.36 2.08 -2.30
CA ILE A 273 -24.51 2.66 -3.36
C ILE A 273 -23.62 1.59 -4.02
N TYR A 274 -22.60 1.06 -3.32
CA TYR A 274 -21.62 0.13 -3.89
C TYR A 274 -22.20 -1.10 -4.62
N THR A 275 -23.33 -1.69 -4.19
CA THR A 275 -23.94 -2.81 -4.95
C THR A 275 -24.50 -2.37 -6.31
N ARG A 276 -24.96 -1.12 -6.44
CA ARG A 276 -25.42 -0.55 -7.72
C ARG A 276 -24.23 -0.21 -8.62
N ALA A 277 -23.15 0.31 -8.04
CA ALA A 277 -21.89 0.54 -8.75
C ALA A 277 -21.30 -0.77 -9.30
N LEU A 278 -21.23 -1.82 -8.47
CA LEU A 278 -20.82 -3.18 -8.87
C LEU A 278 -21.63 -3.71 -10.07
N ALA A 279 -22.96 -3.51 -10.09
CA ALA A 279 -23.79 -3.92 -11.21
C ALA A 279 -23.47 -3.14 -12.50
N ALA A 280 -23.18 -1.83 -12.41
CA ALA A 280 -22.78 -1.01 -13.56
C ALA A 280 -21.38 -1.38 -14.09
N ILE A 281 -20.45 -1.66 -13.17
CA ILE A 281 -19.08 -2.16 -13.42
C ILE A 281 -19.13 -3.51 -14.14
N ASN A 282 -19.89 -4.47 -13.62
CA ASN A 282 -20.05 -5.79 -14.26
C ASN A 282 -20.66 -5.66 -15.66
N ALA A 283 -21.70 -4.83 -15.82
CA ALA A 283 -22.29 -4.58 -17.13
C ALA A 283 -21.31 -3.89 -18.11
N ALA A 284 -20.33 -3.14 -17.62
CA ALA A 284 -19.23 -2.61 -18.45
C ALA A 284 -18.24 -3.72 -18.82
N CYS A 285 -17.93 -4.65 -17.91
CA CYS A 285 -17.12 -5.83 -18.20
C CYS A 285 -17.77 -6.73 -19.26
N ASP A 286 -19.09 -6.94 -19.20
CA ASP A 286 -19.85 -7.68 -20.22
C ASP A 286 -19.77 -7.04 -21.62
N ARG A 287 -19.45 -5.74 -21.70
CA ARG A 287 -19.21 -5.00 -22.95
C ARG A 287 -17.73 -4.98 -23.37
N GLY A 288 -16.88 -5.78 -22.74
CA GLY A 288 -15.46 -5.95 -23.08
C GLY A 288 -14.48 -5.11 -22.25
N TRP A 289 -14.93 -4.37 -21.23
CA TRP A 289 -14.00 -3.69 -20.33
C TRP A 289 -13.32 -4.69 -19.36
N ARG A 290 -12.03 -4.52 -19.11
CA ARG A 290 -11.26 -5.37 -18.20
C ARG A 290 -10.86 -4.59 -16.97
N ALA A 291 -11.54 -4.85 -15.85
CA ALA A 291 -11.25 -4.20 -14.57
C ALA A 291 -9.80 -4.46 -14.12
N ILE A 292 -9.27 -5.66 -14.36
CA ILE A 292 -7.88 -6.01 -14.03
C ILE A 292 -6.86 -5.18 -14.80
N ASP A 293 -7.14 -4.84 -16.05
CA ASP A 293 -6.25 -4.02 -16.88
C ASP A 293 -6.18 -2.58 -16.33
N PHE A 294 -7.30 -2.03 -15.84
CA PHE A 294 -7.32 -0.73 -15.14
C PHE A 294 -6.56 -0.73 -13.81
N PHE A 295 -6.67 -1.82 -13.03
CA PHE A 295 -5.93 -1.95 -11.76
C PHE A 295 -4.45 -2.36 -11.96
N GLY A 296 -4.06 -2.80 -13.16
CA GLY A 296 -2.66 -2.93 -13.58
C GLY A 296 -2.08 -1.60 -14.07
N ASP A 297 -2.80 -0.93 -14.98
CA ASP A 297 -2.44 0.39 -15.50
C ASP A 297 -3.69 1.31 -15.68
N PRO A 298 -3.83 2.34 -14.84
CA PRO A 298 -4.95 3.28 -14.92
C PRO A 298 -4.77 4.41 -15.94
N HIS A 299 -3.59 4.57 -16.59
CA HIS A 299 -3.22 5.73 -17.43
C HIS A 299 -4.27 6.13 -18.49
N CYS A 300 -5.08 5.20 -18.99
CA CYS A 300 -5.98 5.43 -20.14
C CYS A 300 -7.50 5.37 -19.84
N ASN A 301 -7.94 5.01 -18.62
CA ASN A 301 -9.33 4.54 -18.41
C ASN A 301 -10.15 5.26 -17.33
N LEU A 302 -9.56 6.18 -16.54
CA LEU A 302 -10.28 6.80 -15.41
C LEU A 302 -11.58 7.51 -15.85
N ALA A 303 -11.57 8.27 -16.94
CA ALA A 303 -12.76 9.01 -17.39
C ALA A 303 -13.94 8.09 -17.73
N SER A 304 -13.69 6.95 -18.39
CA SER A 304 -14.73 5.97 -18.73
C SER A 304 -15.33 5.29 -17.50
N ILE A 305 -14.52 5.05 -16.48
CA ILE A 305 -14.94 4.40 -15.23
C ILE A 305 -15.65 5.41 -14.32
N ALA A 306 -15.15 6.64 -14.24
CA ALA A 306 -15.84 7.75 -13.58
C ALA A 306 -17.24 7.93 -14.18
N ASP A 307 -17.38 7.91 -15.51
CA ASP A 307 -18.67 8.08 -16.19
C ASP A 307 -19.62 6.89 -16.04
N ALA A 308 -19.09 5.66 -15.92
CA ALA A 308 -19.89 4.43 -15.84
C ALA A 308 -20.26 4.03 -14.39
N ALA A 309 -19.37 4.25 -13.43
CA ALA A 309 -19.50 3.75 -12.05
C ALA A 309 -19.79 4.85 -11.02
N ILE A 310 -19.30 6.07 -11.23
CA ILE A 310 -19.30 7.15 -10.23
C ILE A 310 -20.27 8.28 -10.59
N ARG A 311 -20.22 8.86 -11.79
CA ARG A 311 -21.18 9.89 -12.25
C ARG A 311 -22.66 9.49 -12.13
N PRO A 312 -23.07 8.23 -12.37
CA PRO A 312 -24.46 7.80 -12.15
C PRO A 312 -24.87 7.73 -10.66
N THR A 313 -23.87 7.79 -9.78
CA THR A 313 -23.97 7.86 -8.32
C THR A 313 -23.48 9.21 -7.76
N VAL A 314 -23.39 10.31 -8.54
CA VAL A 314 -22.79 11.61 -8.10
C VAL A 314 -23.72 12.85 -8.11
N PHE A 315 -23.28 13.81 -7.28
CA PHE A 315 -23.86 15.02 -6.71
C PHE A 315 -24.34 16.13 -7.70
N ARG A 316 -25.38 15.94 -8.54
CA ARG A 316 -25.83 17.08 -9.39
C ARG A 316 -26.50 18.23 -8.61
N PRO A 317 -25.96 19.48 -8.62
CA PRO A 317 -26.54 20.61 -7.90
C PRO A 317 -27.90 21.08 -8.45
N THR A 318 -28.70 21.66 -7.54
CA THR A 318 -29.89 22.46 -7.86
C THR A 318 -29.89 23.79 -7.09
N GLY A 319 -28.89 24.64 -7.33
CA GLY A 319 -28.78 25.97 -6.72
C GLY A 319 -27.36 26.56 -6.76
N ASP A 320 -27.23 27.81 -6.29
CA ASP A 320 -25.97 28.58 -6.18
C ASP A 320 -25.09 28.12 -4.99
N ASP A 321 -25.02 26.81 -4.75
CA ASP A 321 -24.45 26.21 -3.53
C ASP A 321 -23.05 25.67 -3.76
N ARG A 322 -22.14 25.89 -2.79
CA ARG A 322 -20.69 25.57 -2.90
C ARG A 322 -20.29 24.09 -2.77
N PHE A 323 -21.16 23.22 -2.25
CA PHE A 323 -20.92 21.77 -2.20
C PHE A 323 -22.26 21.07 -2.46
N PRO A 324 -22.39 20.22 -3.50
CA PRO A 324 -23.70 19.69 -3.89
C PRO A 324 -24.08 18.48 -3.05
N VAL A 325 -25.20 17.82 -3.39
CA VAL A 325 -25.67 16.57 -2.76
C VAL A 325 -26.23 15.65 -3.86
N ILE A 326 -26.12 14.34 -3.67
CA ILE A 326 -26.63 13.32 -4.58
C ILE A 326 -27.88 12.63 -4.07
N VAL A 327 -28.56 11.97 -5.01
CA VAL A 327 -29.01 10.60 -4.78
C VAL A 327 -28.74 9.76 -6.05
N PRO A 328 -28.14 8.55 -5.99
CA PRO A 328 -27.93 7.74 -7.18
C PRO A 328 -29.19 7.56 -8.02
N LYS A 329 -29.07 7.58 -9.35
CA LYS A 329 -30.24 7.60 -10.25
C LYS A 329 -31.18 6.42 -9.98
N GLY A 330 -32.43 6.72 -9.64
CA GLY A 330 -33.44 5.72 -9.28
C GLY A 330 -33.32 5.20 -7.83
N MET A 331 -32.83 6.01 -6.91
CA MET A 331 -32.99 5.84 -5.46
C MET A 331 -34.12 6.76 -4.97
N SER A 332 -34.90 6.35 -3.96
CA SER A 332 -36.00 7.16 -3.43
C SER A 332 -35.53 8.22 -2.43
N ASP A 333 -36.34 9.27 -2.22
CA ASP A 333 -36.07 10.33 -1.25
C ASP A 333 -35.91 9.82 0.19
N ASP A 334 -36.59 8.71 0.54
CA ASP A 334 -36.44 8.03 1.83
C ASP A 334 -35.08 7.35 1.96
N GLN A 335 -34.63 6.63 0.91
CA GLN A 335 -33.30 6.02 0.87
C GLN A 335 -32.18 7.07 0.89
N ALA A 336 -32.39 8.19 0.19
CA ALA A 336 -31.52 9.36 0.26
C ALA A 336 -31.42 9.90 1.68
N THR A 337 -32.58 10.14 2.31
CA THR A 337 -32.69 10.62 3.69
C THR A 337 -31.96 9.69 4.65
N ASP A 338 -32.14 8.38 4.53
CA ASP A 338 -31.48 7.41 5.41
C ASP A 338 -29.96 7.37 5.23
N LEU A 339 -29.43 7.46 4.01
CA LEU A 339 -27.97 7.58 3.79
C LEU A 339 -27.40 8.87 4.39
N LEU A 340 -28.11 10.00 4.28
CA LEU A 340 -27.65 11.28 4.83
C LEU A 340 -27.75 11.29 6.36
N LEU A 341 -28.76 10.64 6.95
CA LEU A 341 -28.82 10.36 8.40
C LEU A 341 -27.66 9.46 8.86
N LEU A 342 -27.28 8.44 8.08
CA LEU A 342 -26.13 7.58 8.35
C LEU A 342 -24.81 8.33 8.27
N ALA A 343 -24.64 9.24 7.30
CA ALA A 343 -23.43 10.06 7.16
C ALA A 343 -23.27 11.02 8.36
N VAL A 344 -24.36 11.68 8.78
CA VAL A 344 -24.37 12.45 10.04
C VAL A 344 -23.95 11.55 11.20
N LEU A 345 -24.56 10.37 11.35
CA LEU A 345 -24.23 9.47 12.46
C LEU A 345 -22.76 9.01 12.42
N ALA A 346 -22.26 8.56 11.27
CA ALA A 346 -20.88 8.09 11.07
C ALA A 346 -19.85 9.10 11.59
N SER A 347 -20.05 10.39 11.28
CA SER A 347 -19.20 11.50 11.75
C SER A 347 -19.11 11.65 13.28
N ARG A 348 -20.05 11.05 14.03
CA ARG A 348 -20.20 11.20 15.49
C ARG A 348 -19.98 9.90 16.28
N VAL A 349 -20.08 8.72 15.65
CA VAL A 349 -19.80 7.42 16.31
C VAL A 349 -18.39 6.92 16.05
N ASN A 350 -17.68 7.47 15.06
CA ASN A 350 -16.29 7.14 14.80
C ASN A 350 -15.49 7.33 16.10
N PRO A 351 -14.91 6.28 16.72
CA PRO A 351 -14.20 6.40 17.98
C PRO A 351 -13.05 7.39 17.84
N ALA A 352 -12.71 8.06 18.94
CA ALA A 352 -11.50 8.87 19.00
C ALA A 352 -10.31 7.96 18.63
N ALA A 353 -9.71 8.24 17.46
CA ALA A 353 -8.74 7.33 16.86
C ALA A 353 -7.55 7.10 17.81
N PRO A 354 -6.98 5.87 17.86
CA PRO A 354 -5.75 5.59 18.58
C PRO A 354 -4.54 6.17 17.82
N ARG A 355 -4.47 7.52 17.76
CA ARG A 355 -3.56 8.27 16.88
C ARG A 355 -2.08 7.99 17.13
N ASP A 356 -1.70 7.73 18.38
CA ASP A 356 -0.29 7.71 18.77
C ASP A 356 0.38 6.34 18.55
N ALA A 357 -0.39 5.24 18.58
CA ALA A 357 0.17 3.89 18.43
C ALA A 357 0.59 3.59 16.98
N GLY A 358 -0.20 4.03 15.99
CA GLY A 358 0.12 3.85 14.58
C GLY A 358 1.35 4.66 14.15
N ALA A 359 1.32 5.98 14.39
CA ALA A 359 2.36 6.90 13.95
C ALA A 359 3.77 6.53 14.46
N ALA A 360 3.88 6.04 15.69
CA ALA A 360 5.16 5.58 16.25
C ALA A 360 5.68 4.29 15.58
N GLU A 361 4.81 3.36 15.19
CA GLU A 361 5.21 2.19 14.39
C GLU A 361 5.58 2.61 12.97
N ASP A 362 4.81 3.49 12.33
CA ASP A 362 5.07 3.95 10.94
C ASP A 362 6.40 4.71 10.84
N ALA A 363 6.76 5.49 11.85
CA ALA A 363 8.08 6.11 11.96
C ALA A 363 9.25 5.10 12.01
N ARG A 364 9.05 3.85 12.48
CA ARG A 364 10.07 2.79 12.44
C ARG A 364 10.23 2.14 11.06
N PHE A 365 9.29 2.36 10.14
CA PHE A 365 9.32 1.86 8.76
C PHE A 365 9.51 2.97 7.72
N ALA A 366 9.45 4.25 8.11
CA ALA A 366 9.67 5.40 7.23
C ALA A 366 10.99 5.36 6.45
N TRP A 367 12.04 4.69 6.97
CA TRP A 367 13.32 4.47 6.27
C TRP A 367 13.18 3.71 4.95
N LEU A 368 12.08 2.97 4.74
CA LEU A 368 11.82 2.28 3.46
C LEU A 368 11.74 3.27 2.28
N ALA A 369 11.30 4.50 2.54
CA ALA A 369 11.30 5.58 1.55
C ALA A 369 12.72 6.00 1.12
N GLU A 370 13.72 5.87 2.00
CA GLU A 370 15.11 6.27 1.73
C GLU A 370 15.87 5.25 0.87
N VAL A 371 15.56 3.97 1.00
CA VAL A 371 15.92 2.95 0.00
C VAL A 371 15.30 3.40 -1.32
N GLY A 372 15.99 3.39 -2.47
CA GLY A 372 15.32 3.62 -3.77
C GLY A 372 16.13 4.40 -4.80
N SER A 373 16.94 3.68 -5.60
CA SER A 373 17.45 4.07 -6.93
C SER A 373 18.42 2.98 -7.41
N ARG A 374 19.06 3.18 -8.57
CA ARG A 374 20.13 2.36 -9.18
C ARG A 374 20.88 1.40 -8.22
N PRO A 375 21.11 0.13 -8.63
CA PRO A 375 22.07 -0.75 -7.97
C PRO A 375 23.41 -0.04 -7.77
N VAL A 376 23.99 -0.23 -6.60
CA VAL A 376 25.28 0.36 -6.26
C VAL A 376 26.36 -0.69 -6.49
N THR A 377 27.03 -0.60 -7.63
CA THR A 377 28.23 -1.40 -7.88
C THR A 377 29.35 -0.92 -6.97
N LEU A 378 29.90 -1.85 -6.19
CA LEU A 378 31.09 -1.67 -5.38
C LEU A 378 32.19 -2.53 -6.01
N GLU A 379 33.05 -1.90 -6.78
CA GLU A 379 34.16 -2.58 -7.46
C GLU A 379 35.25 -2.94 -6.46
N VAL A 380 35.59 -4.22 -6.38
CA VAL A 380 36.68 -4.75 -5.56
C VAL A 380 37.88 -5.01 -6.46
N GLN A 381 38.85 -4.12 -6.36
CA GLN A 381 40.09 -4.11 -7.14
C GLN A 381 41.03 -5.26 -6.72
N PRO A 382 41.87 -5.79 -7.63
CA PRO A 382 42.82 -6.87 -7.33
C PRO A 382 43.71 -6.62 -6.09
N ALA A 383 44.08 -5.36 -5.85
CA ALA A 383 44.87 -4.97 -4.69
C ALA A 383 44.12 -5.15 -3.35
N GLN A 384 42.81 -4.83 -3.32
CA GLN A 384 41.96 -4.93 -2.11
C GLN A 384 41.77 -6.38 -1.66
N LEU A 385 41.70 -7.34 -2.62
CA LEU A 385 41.68 -8.78 -2.32
C LEU A 385 42.89 -9.25 -1.51
N HIS A 386 44.05 -8.58 -1.68
CA HIS A 386 45.31 -8.95 -1.05
C HIS A 386 45.56 -8.18 0.26
N SER A 387 45.34 -6.86 0.26
CA SER A 387 45.52 -6.01 1.44
C SER A 387 44.45 -6.25 2.50
N ALA A 388 43.22 -6.57 2.08
CA ALA A 388 41.99 -6.37 2.84
C ALA A 388 41.86 -4.94 3.37
N ASP A 389 42.23 -3.98 2.53
CA ASP A 389 41.87 -2.57 2.72
C ASP A 389 40.38 -2.40 2.41
N PHE A 390 39.65 -1.86 3.37
CA PHE A 390 38.20 -1.63 3.30
C PHE A 390 37.86 -0.14 3.17
N ALA A 391 38.82 0.75 2.88
CA ALA A 391 38.63 2.21 2.97
C ALA A 391 37.35 2.75 2.30
N GLU A 392 36.98 2.22 1.13
CA GLU A 392 35.77 2.62 0.40
C GLU A 392 34.49 2.01 1.01
N LEU A 393 34.58 0.80 1.57
CA LEU A 393 33.49 0.12 2.29
C LEU A 393 33.31 0.62 3.74
N ALA A 394 34.30 1.32 4.29
CA ALA A 394 34.21 1.93 5.62
C ALA A 394 33.13 3.03 5.68
N ALA A 395 32.79 3.64 4.53
CA ALA A 395 31.65 4.56 4.42
C ALA A 395 30.29 3.90 4.71
N LEU A 396 30.21 2.56 4.67
CA LEU A 396 29.02 1.77 4.98
C LEU A 396 29.03 1.22 6.42
N ASP A 397 30.05 1.52 7.23
CA ASP A 397 30.08 1.14 8.65
C ASP A 397 29.28 2.14 9.50
N PRO A 398 28.13 1.75 10.09
CA PRO A 398 27.35 2.62 10.96
C PRO A 398 28.11 3.00 12.24
N GLY A 399 29.08 2.18 12.67
CA GLY A 399 29.96 2.48 13.79
C GLY A 399 30.95 3.60 13.49
N ALA A 400 31.42 3.70 12.24
CA ALA A 400 32.39 4.70 11.80
C ALA A 400 31.78 6.09 11.52
N VAL A 401 30.49 6.16 11.17
CA VAL A 401 29.82 7.44 10.86
C VAL A 401 29.14 8.10 12.08
N PRO A 402 29.03 9.44 12.12
CA PRO A 402 28.35 10.16 13.20
C PRO A 402 26.89 9.73 13.35
N ALA A 403 26.39 9.71 14.59
CA ALA A 403 25.04 9.22 14.91
C ALA A 403 23.92 9.86 14.06
N ALA A 404 24.04 11.15 13.74
CA ALA A 404 23.09 11.87 12.90
C ALA A 404 23.01 11.36 11.44
N MET A 405 24.10 10.78 10.91
CA MET A 405 24.20 10.28 9.53
C MET A 405 23.96 8.77 9.41
N ARG A 406 23.78 8.06 10.53
CA ARG A 406 23.63 6.59 10.50
C ARG A 406 22.33 6.16 9.84
N ARG A 407 21.26 6.96 9.96
CA ARG A 407 20.01 6.70 9.25
C ARG A 407 20.19 6.85 7.74
N ASP A 408 20.96 7.85 7.29
CA ASP A 408 21.31 8.06 5.87
C ASP A 408 22.08 6.89 5.20
N LEU A 409 22.50 5.87 5.95
CA LEU A 409 23.04 4.62 5.39
C LEU A 409 21.93 3.67 4.93
N CYS A 410 20.70 3.83 5.41
CA CYS A 410 19.55 2.97 5.07
C CYS A 410 19.20 3.06 3.58
N ARG A 411 19.49 4.19 2.92
CA ARG A 411 19.37 4.34 1.46
C ARG A 411 20.21 3.35 0.64
N TRP A 412 21.20 2.67 1.24
CA TRP A 412 22.04 1.65 0.61
C TRP A 412 21.57 0.21 0.88
N TRP A 413 20.58 0.01 1.76
CA TRP A 413 20.11 -1.31 2.16
C TRP A 413 19.46 -2.04 0.97
N GLY A 414 19.85 -3.29 0.73
CA GLY A 414 19.34 -4.10 -0.37
C GLY A 414 19.72 -3.63 -1.78
N ARG A 415 20.83 -2.90 -1.97
CA ARG A 415 21.17 -2.27 -3.27
C ARG A 415 22.58 -2.54 -3.79
N CYS A 416 23.47 -3.04 -2.96
CA CYS A 416 24.89 -3.16 -3.29
C CYS A 416 25.19 -4.45 -4.03
N ALA A 417 25.93 -4.34 -5.12
CA ALA A 417 26.52 -5.47 -5.84
C ALA A 417 28.05 -5.36 -5.75
N LEU A 418 28.69 -6.33 -5.11
CA LEU A 418 30.14 -6.49 -5.11
C LEU A 418 30.59 -7.05 -6.46
N VAL A 419 31.30 -6.26 -7.25
CA VAL A 419 31.86 -6.70 -8.53
C VAL A 419 33.37 -6.83 -8.37
N PHE A 420 33.90 -8.02 -8.63
CA PHE A 420 35.33 -8.31 -8.51
C PHE A 420 35.99 -8.12 -9.88
N ASP A 421 36.95 -7.20 -9.97
CA ASP A 421 37.73 -6.98 -11.18
C ASP A 421 38.85 -8.04 -11.26
N ILE A 422 38.57 -9.17 -11.94
CA ILE A 422 39.45 -10.33 -12.02
C ILE A 422 39.36 -11.04 -13.38
N ASP A 423 40.52 -11.35 -13.98
CA ASP A 423 40.66 -11.95 -15.32
C ASP A 423 40.32 -13.46 -15.42
N ASP A 424 39.37 -13.97 -14.64
CA ASP A 424 39.05 -15.41 -14.54
C ASP A 424 37.56 -15.70 -14.80
N PRO A 425 37.21 -16.53 -15.80
CA PRO A 425 35.81 -16.87 -16.09
C PRO A 425 35.15 -17.82 -15.08
N GLY A 426 35.86 -18.28 -14.04
CA GLY A 426 35.31 -19.12 -12.99
C GLY A 426 34.37 -18.39 -12.01
N PRO A 427 33.39 -19.08 -11.36
CA PRO A 427 32.48 -18.43 -10.42
C PRO A 427 33.21 -17.81 -9.22
N VAL A 428 33.03 -16.50 -9.02
CA VAL A 428 33.88 -15.69 -8.11
C VAL A 428 33.86 -16.17 -6.66
N TRP A 429 32.74 -16.72 -6.17
CA TRP A 429 32.57 -17.25 -4.80
C TRP A 429 33.35 -18.52 -4.49
N LEU A 430 33.95 -19.16 -5.51
CA LEU A 430 34.81 -20.33 -5.34
C LEU A 430 36.28 -19.96 -5.18
N ARG A 431 36.69 -18.76 -5.60
CA ARG A 431 38.10 -18.36 -5.58
C ARG A 431 38.59 -18.08 -4.17
N ALA A 432 39.79 -18.57 -3.86
CA ALA A 432 40.35 -18.52 -2.51
C ALA A 432 40.68 -17.11 -2.00
N ASP A 433 40.93 -16.16 -2.91
CA ASP A 433 41.15 -14.74 -2.62
C ASP A 433 39.83 -14.03 -2.28
N VAL A 434 38.80 -14.16 -3.14
CA VAL A 434 37.44 -13.62 -2.92
C VAL A 434 36.85 -14.16 -1.62
N ARG A 435 36.95 -15.48 -1.37
CA ARG A 435 36.48 -16.12 -0.13
C ARG A 435 37.16 -15.56 1.11
N ARG A 436 38.47 -15.30 1.03
CA ARG A 436 39.24 -14.68 2.12
C ARG A 436 38.85 -13.21 2.34
N PHE A 437 38.63 -12.46 1.26
CA PHE A 437 38.17 -11.08 1.33
C PHE A 437 36.79 -10.98 2.02
N ILE A 438 35.80 -11.73 1.54
CA ILE A 438 34.44 -11.75 2.10
C ILE A 438 34.45 -12.21 3.56
N ALA A 439 35.23 -13.24 3.92
CA ALA A 439 35.36 -13.69 5.31
C ALA A 439 35.95 -12.62 6.25
N ARG A 440 36.92 -11.81 5.78
CA ARG A 440 37.51 -10.72 6.57
C ARG A 440 36.54 -9.53 6.68
N LEU A 441 35.83 -9.19 5.60
CA LEU A 441 34.81 -8.13 5.60
C LEU A 441 33.64 -8.48 6.52
N ALA A 442 33.10 -9.71 6.44
CA ALA A 442 32.03 -10.17 7.32
C ALA A 442 32.44 -10.22 8.81
N ALA A 443 33.74 -10.44 9.12
CA ALA A 443 34.25 -10.35 10.48
C ALA A 443 34.41 -8.90 10.97
N ALA A 444 34.74 -7.97 10.08
CA ALA A 444 34.88 -6.53 10.41
C ALA A 444 33.53 -5.81 10.49
N GLN A 445 32.59 -6.15 9.61
CA GLN A 445 31.25 -5.55 9.49
C GLN A 445 30.18 -6.65 9.42
N PRO A 446 29.79 -7.26 10.55
CA PRO A 446 28.87 -8.42 10.56
C PRO A 446 27.49 -8.16 9.94
N ALA A 447 27.02 -6.91 9.96
CA ALA A 447 25.75 -6.51 9.37
C ALA A 447 25.83 -6.15 7.86
N PHE A 448 27.00 -6.26 7.21
CA PHE A 448 27.20 -5.81 5.82
C PHE A 448 26.22 -6.46 4.82
N ALA A 449 25.75 -7.68 5.10
CA ALA A 449 24.73 -8.35 4.32
C ALA A 449 23.41 -7.55 4.16
N VAL A 450 23.14 -6.56 5.02
CA VAL A 450 21.99 -5.64 4.87
C VAL A 450 22.07 -4.80 3.60
N TYR A 451 23.28 -4.49 3.14
CA TYR A 451 23.51 -3.64 1.98
C TYR A 451 23.40 -4.40 0.66
N LEU A 452 23.70 -5.69 0.66
CA LEU A 452 23.70 -6.53 -0.54
C LEU A 452 22.31 -6.63 -1.16
N ASP A 453 22.22 -6.57 -2.49
CA ASP A 453 20.98 -6.90 -3.19
C ASP A 453 20.83 -8.43 -3.33
N PRO A 454 19.96 -9.09 -2.56
CA PRO A 454 19.85 -10.56 -2.53
C PRO A 454 18.97 -11.10 -3.66
N THR A 455 18.58 -10.26 -4.62
CA THR A 455 17.76 -10.68 -5.78
C THR A 455 18.54 -11.66 -6.67
N PRO A 456 17.85 -12.61 -7.34
CA PRO A 456 18.51 -13.59 -8.20
C PRO A 456 19.37 -12.98 -9.32
N GLN A 457 19.05 -11.78 -9.80
CA GLN A 457 19.80 -11.11 -10.87
C GLN A 457 21.15 -10.54 -10.42
N ALA A 458 21.29 -10.23 -9.13
CA ALA A 458 22.52 -9.68 -8.59
C ALA A 458 23.49 -10.78 -8.13
N ASP A 459 23.02 -12.03 -7.97
CA ASP A 459 23.74 -13.19 -7.41
C ASP A 459 24.39 -12.96 -6.02
N MET A 460 24.21 -11.79 -5.38
CA MET A 460 24.97 -11.41 -4.18
C MET A 460 24.73 -12.33 -2.99
N PHE A 461 23.56 -12.97 -2.91
CA PHE A 461 23.32 -14.00 -1.90
C PHE A 461 24.29 -15.18 -2.06
N VAL A 462 24.47 -15.68 -3.30
CA VAL A 462 25.39 -16.78 -3.60
C VAL A 462 26.85 -16.31 -3.50
N VAL A 463 27.16 -15.11 -3.99
CA VAL A 463 28.49 -14.49 -3.87
C VAL A 463 28.92 -14.41 -2.41
N TRP A 464 28.05 -13.92 -1.53
CA TRP A 464 28.33 -13.72 -0.11
C TRP A 464 28.29 -15.00 0.71
N PHE A 465 27.14 -15.69 0.76
CA PHE A 465 26.98 -16.86 1.62
C PHE A 465 27.68 -18.10 1.06
N GLY A 466 27.78 -18.25 -0.26
CA GLY A 466 28.59 -19.30 -0.88
C GLY A 466 30.07 -19.13 -0.60
N ALA A 467 30.58 -17.88 -0.54
CA ALA A 467 31.97 -17.63 -0.14
C ALA A 467 32.25 -17.92 1.35
N LEU A 468 31.26 -17.73 2.23
CA LEU A 468 31.34 -17.93 3.68
C LEU A 468 31.03 -19.36 4.16
N ALA A 469 30.31 -20.14 3.35
CA ALA A 469 29.92 -21.52 3.64
C ALA A 469 31.02 -22.53 3.27
N ASP A 470 30.92 -23.76 3.78
CA ASP A 470 31.87 -24.83 3.44
C ASP A 470 31.80 -25.19 1.95
N PRO A 471 32.91 -25.65 1.32
CA PRO A 471 32.90 -26.10 -0.07
C PRO A 471 31.89 -27.23 -0.38
N GLN A 472 31.47 -27.98 0.65
CA GLN A 472 30.45 -29.03 0.53
C GLN A 472 29.03 -28.47 0.31
N ALA A 473 28.78 -27.21 0.69
CA ALA A 473 27.52 -26.51 0.46
C ALA A 473 27.34 -26.03 -1.00
N LEU A 474 28.29 -26.32 -1.90
CA LEU A 474 28.31 -25.85 -3.29
C LEU A 474 28.27 -26.99 -4.32
N PRO A 475 27.34 -27.97 -4.22
CA PRO A 475 27.25 -29.08 -5.17
C PRO A 475 26.97 -28.57 -6.59
N GLY A 476 27.91 -28.81 -7.52
CA GLY A 476 27.76 -28.36 -8.91
C GLY A 476 27.71 -26.84 -9.07
N HIS A 477 28.35 -26.09 -8.16
CA HIS A 477 28.38 -24.62 -8.08
C HIS A 477 27.08 -23.94 -7.61
N ALA A 478 25.96 -24.68 -7.46
CA ALA A 478 24.75 -24.19 -6.84
C ALA A 478 24.87 -24.21 -5.30
N LEU A 479 24.31 -23.20 -4.62
CA LEU A 479 24.32 -23.11 -3.16
C LEU A 479 23.20 -23.94 -2.53
N ASP A 480 23.56 -24.94 -1.71
CA ASP A 480 22.60 -25.65 -0.86
C ASP A 480 22.20 -24.75 0.33
N LEU A 481 21.06 -24.08 0.19
CA LEU A 481 20.50 -23.18 1.21
C LEU A 481 20.25 -23.87 2.57
N MET A 482 20.09 -25.20 2.58
CA MET A 482 19.81 -25.99 3.78
C MET A 482 21.07 -26.59 4.42
N HIS A 483 22.25 -26.41 3.81
CA HIS A 483 23.51 -26.86 4.40
C HIS A 483 23.79 -26.10 5.72
N PRO A 484 24.19 -26.76 6.82
CA PRO A 484 24.35 -26.12 8.13
C PRO A 484 25.21 -24.85 8.10
N SER A 485 26.36 -24.89 7.42
CA SER A 485 27.26 -23.73 7.31
C SER A 485 26.69 -22.55 6.48
N VAL A 486 25.63 -22.75 5.70
CA VAL A 486 24.92 -21.64 5.03
C VAL A 486 23.93 -21.04 6.02
N VAL A 487 23.10 -21.88 6.66
CA VAL A 487 22.11 -21.47 7.66
C VAL A 487 22.77 -20.71 8.82
N ASP A 488 23.89 -21.21 9.36
CA ASP A 488 24.64 -20.55 10.45
C ASP A 488 25.13 -19.15 10.05
N ARG A 489 25.63 -18.99 8.82
CA ARG A 489 26.14 -17.72 8.30
C ARG A 489 25.02 -16.73 8.04
N VAL A 490 23.89 -17.20 7.52
CA VAL A 490 22.68 -16.39 7.33
C VAL A 490 22.13 -15.94 8.68
N MET A 491 21.98 -16.83 9.66
CA MET A 491 21.48 -16.46 11.00
C MET A 491 22.40 -15.49 11.74
N ALA A 492 23.73 -15.66 11.60
CA ALA A 492 24.69 -14.69 12.14
C ALA A 492 24.53 -13.29 11.51
N ALA A 493 24.35 -13.22 10.19
CA ALA A 493 24.06 -11.97 9.49
C ALA A 493 22.72 -11.37 9.94
N VAL A 494 21.66 -12.17 10.03
CA VAL A 494 20.33 -11.73 10.51
C VAL A 494 20.42 -11.11 11.91
N GLN A 495 21.11 -11.75 12.85
CA GLN A 495 21.28 -11.22 14.20
C GLN A 495 22.06 -9.89 14.22
N ALA A 496 23.07 -9.74 13.35
CA ALA A 496 23.81 -8.49 13.21
C ALA A 496 22.93 -7.38 12.62
N ILE A 497 22.06 -7.71 11.66
CA ILE A 497 21.09 -6.76 11.06
C ILE A 497 20.05 -6.31 12.08
N VAL A 498 19.51 -7.22 12.89
CA VAL A 498 18.60 -6.87 14.00
C VAL A 498 19.27 -5.89 14.96
N THR A 499 20.47 -6.24 15.43
CA THR A 499 21.26 -5.41 16.36
C THR A 499 21.55 -4.03 15.78
N LEU A 500 21.87 -3.93 14.48
CA LEU A 500 22.07 -2.67 13.79
C LEU A 500 20.77 -1.86 13.74
N ALA A 501 19.68 -2.43 13.22
CA ALA A 501 18.41 -1.74 13.02
C ALA A 501 17.84 -1.18 14.35
N ASP A 502 17.92 -1.95 15.44
CA ASP A 502 17.51 -1.47 16.78
C ASP A 502 18.40 -0.31 17.26
N GLY A 503 19.71 -0.36 17.00
CA GLY A 503 20.63 0.75 17.25
C GLY A 503 20.35 2.02 16.43
N LEU A 504 19.55 1.93 15.36
CA LEU A 504 19.07 3.05 14.54
C LEU A 504 17.60 3.44 14.83
N GLY A 505 16.93 2.73 15.74
CA GLY A 505 15.51 2.89 16.04
C GLY A 505 14.58 2.45 14.90
N LEU A 506 15.05 1.57 14.02
CA LEU A 506 14.34 1.12 12.81
C LEU A 506 13.71 -0.25 13.01
N SER A 507 12.94 -0.72 12.03
CA SER A 507 12.47 -2.11 11.94
C SER A 507 13.45 -2.94 11.11
N ALA A 508 14.06 -3.97 11.69
CA ALA A 508 14.92 -4.92 10.99
C ALA A 508 14.16 -5.79 9.97
N ARG A 509 12.85 -6.00 10.20
CA ARG A 509 12.09 -7.07 9.55
C ARG A 509 12.07 -6.99 8.02
N PRO A 510 11.85 -5.83 7.35
CA PRO A 510 11.87 -5.77 5.89
C PRO A 510 13.24 -6.14 5.30
N ALA A 511 14.33 -5.71 5.94
CA ALA A 511 15.69 -5.99 5.48
C ALA A 511 16.06 -7.47 5.67
N VAL A 512 15.76 -8.04 6.84
CA VAL A 512 15.94 -9.47 7.13
C VAL A 512 15.14 -10.33 6.16
N GLN A 513 13.87 -10.01 5.91
CA GLN A 513 13.07 -10.76 4.96
C GLN A 513 13.56 -10.61 3.51
N ARG A 514 14.02 -9.42 3.09
CA ARG A 514 14.66 -9.24 1.78
C ARG A 514 15.87 -10.17 1.66
N LEU A 515 16.75 -10.19 2.66
CA LEU A 515 17.92 -11.09 2.70
C LEU A 515 17.52 -12.58 2.61
N LEU A 516 16.42 -12.96 3.25
CA LEU A 516 15.90 -14.34 3.28
C LEU A 516 15.05 -14.72 2.06
N THR A 517 14.88 -13.84 1.06
CA THR A 517 14.08 -14.11 -0.16
C THR A 517 14.41 -15.44 -0.86
N PRO A 518 15.68 -15.92 -0.93
CA PRO A 518 15.98 -17.21 -1.56
C PRO A 518 15.40 -18.44 -0.83
N TYR A 519 15.03 -18.31 0.46
CA TYR A 519 14.53 -19.43 1.25
C TYR A 519 13.02 -19.73 0.99
N PRO A 520 12.59 -20.99 1.16
CA PRO A 520 11.16 -21.30 1.24
C PRO A 520 10.49 -20.56 2.39
N ARG A 521 9.32 -19.95 2.17
CA ARG A 521 8.66 -19.09 3.18
C ARG A 521 8.45 -19.74 4.54
N ALA A 522 8.07 -21.01 4.62
CA ALA A 522 7.93 -21.71 5.90
C ALA A 522 9.25 -21.73 6.71
N GLN A 523 10.40 -21.78 6.02
CA GLN A 523 11.72 -21.66 6.62
C GLN A 523 12.00 -20.21 7.06
N VAL A 524 11.64 -19.22 6.24
CA VAL A 524 11.73 -17.79 6.60
C VAL A 524 10.92 -17.48 7.85
N GLU A 525 9.68 -17.97 7.94
CA GLU A 525 8.81 -17.80 9.12
C GLU A 525 9.40 -18.46 10.37
N ALA A 526 9.94 -19.68 10.25
CA ALA A 526 10.63 -20.35 11.35
C ALA A 526 11.90 -19.61 11.82
N MET A 527 12.69 -19.09 10.87
CA MET A 527 13.89 -18.28 11.17
C MET A 527 13.54 -16.95 11.82
N LEU A 528 12.49 -16.27 11.36
CA LEU A 528 11.99 -15.03 11.96
C LEU A 528 11.39 -15.24 13.36
N ALA A 529 10.69 -16.34 13.59
CA ALA A 529 10.10 -16.69 14.88
C ALA A 529 11.15 -17.07 15.95
N ALA A 530 12.38 -17.38 15.52
CA ALA A 530 13.52 -17.64 16.39
C ALA A 530 14.33 -16.38 16.75
N LEU A 531 13.95 -15.20 16.23
CA LEU A 531 14.58 -13.93 16.59
C LEU A 531 14.02 -13.38 17.91
N PRO A 532 14.85 -12.74 18.75
CA PRO A 532 14.46 -12.21 20.06
C PRO A 532 13.53 -10.98 19.99
#